data_AF-A0A5C6EYT8-F1
#
_entry.id   AF-A0A5C6EYT8-F1
#
_cell.length_a   1.000
_cell.length_b   1.000
_cell.length_c   1.000
_cell.angle_alpha   90.00
_cell.angle_beta   90.00
_cell.angle_gamma   90.00
#
_symmetry.space_group_name_H-M   'P 1'
#
loop_
_entity.id
_entity.type
_entity.pdbx_description
1 polymer ?
#
loop_
_entity_poly.entity_id
_entity_poly.type
_entity_poly.pdbx_seq_one_letter_code
_entity_poly.pdbx_strand_id
1 'polypeptide(L)'
;MYKFFSRQLSRIVMATLLVGITGLAANAQDQAADEKVVTLKPETVKQAKFIDFGTELGVSLGAINDLGQKIDAARLAADPIELLLSAELLSAAESLSGKQASLTSSALQEEAVTLAENRGNPTEIATAAKLLGGDLGDKIMKVAKAAAEKMPKEGDATKDLDGDLYIDNRSNHDEVHVYVNGREIGHVEGHSVGTFHVHSAHYLEARDHEGHRWNDHIVGHQHRWVFRLDPPHPHHFPW
;
A
#
# COMPACT_ATOMS: atom_id res chain seq x y z
N MET A 1 -19.09 -74.68 -58.82
CA MET A 1 -19.00 -74.14 -57.44
C MET A 1 -20.07 -73.07 -57.28
N TYR A 2 -21.09 -73.34 -56.46
CA TYR A 2 -22.24 -72.47 -56.15
C TYR A 2 -21.77 -71.26 -55.30
N LYS A 3 -22.09 -69.99 -55.57
CA LYS A 3 -23.38 -69.23 -55.57
C LYS A 3 -23.94 -68.88 -54.16
N PHE A 4 -24.14 -67.56 -53.99
CA PHE A 4 -25.08 -66.83 -53.11
C PHE A 4 -24.68 -66.42 -51.68
N PHE A 5 -24.45 -65.12 -51.54
CA PHE A 5 -24.55 -64.31 -50.33
C PHE A 5 -26.00 -63.78 -50.20
N SER A 6 -26.66 -63.98 -49.06
CA SER A 6 -27.96 -63.36 -48.74
C SER A 6 -28.19 -63.24 -47.23
N ARG A 7 -28.07 -62.00 -46.75
CA ARG A 7 -28.97 -61.22 -45.87
C ARG A 7 -29.86 -61.89 -44.79
N GLN A 8 -29.97 -61.13 -43.68
CA GLN A 8 -31.08 -60.98 -42.70
C GLN A 8 -31.07 -61.96 -41.50
N LEU A 9 -31.42 -61.62 -40.25
CA LEU A 9 -31.70 -60.39 -39.50
C LEU A 9 -31.81 -60.81 -38.00
N SER A 10 -31.81 -59.82 -37.09
CA SER A 10 -32.34 -59.87 -35.70
C SER A 10 -31.35 -60.28 -34.59
N ARG A 11 -31.31 -59.67 -33.41
CA ARG A 11 -31.76 -58.41 -32.79
C ARG A 11 -31.55 -58.63 -31.27
N ILE A 12 -30.94 -57.66 -30.58
CA ILE A 12 -31.21 -57.25 -29.17
C ILE A 12 -30.79 -58.28 -28.09
N VAL A 13 -29.94 -57.91 -27.13
CA VAL A 13 -30.25 -57.53 -25.72
C VAL A 13 -28.88 -57.69 -25.00
N MET A 14 -28.41 -56.96 -24.00
CA MET A 14 -28.71 -55.71 -23.29
C MET A 14 -27.74 -55.71 -22.09
N ALA A 15 -27.22 -54.55 -21.74
CA ALA A 15 -26.72 -54.15 -20.42
C ALA A 15 -25.64 -55.02 -19.72
N THR A 16 -24.46 -54.42 -19.54
CA THR A 16 -23.71 -54.63 -18.29
C THR A 16 -23.21 -53.28 -17.78
N LEU A 17 -23.60 -53.02 -16.52
CA LEU A 17 -23.35 -51.87 -15.66
C LEU A 17 -21.97 -51.21 -15.87
N LEU A 18 -21.96 -49.90 -16.15
CA LEU A 18 -20.89 -49.02 -15.71
C LEU A 18 -21.23 -48.53 -14.30
N VAL A 19 -20.39 -48.89 -13.34
CA VAL A 19 -20.44 -48.37 -11.96
C VAL A 19 -20.10 -46.88 -12.01
N GLY A 20 -21.10 -46.04 -11.75
CA GLY A 20 -20.93 -44.61 -11.55
C GLY A 20 -20.21 -44.34 -10.23
N ILE A 21 -18.93 -44.01 -10.31
CA ILE A 21 -18.27 -43.19 -9.29
C ILE A 21 -18.41 -41.74 -9.79
N THR A 22 -19.59 -41.15 -9.59
CA THR A 22 -19.75 -39.70 -9.69
C THR A 22 -19.01 -39.09 -8.52
N GLY A 23 -17.85 -38.51 -8.85
CA GLY A 23 -16.91 -37.94 -7.90
C GLY A 23 -17.52 -36.83 -7.04
N LEU A 24 -17.18 -36.88 -5.76
CA LEU A 24 -17.12 -35.76 -4.84
C LEU A 24 -15.98 -34.80 -5.28
N ALA A 25 -16.15 -34.15 -6.43
CA ALA A 25 -15.17 -33.21 -6.98
C ALA A 25 -15.86 -31.99 -7.61
N ALA A 26 -16.90 -31.46 -6.94
CA ALA A 26 -17.65 -30.31 -7.42
C ALA A 26 -17.80 -29.21 -6.34
N ASN A 27 -16.82 -29.06 -5.44
CA ASN A 27 -16.82 -27.98 -4.43
C ASN A 27 -15.45 -27.32 -4.20
N ALA A 28 -14.50 -27.46 -5.13
CA ALA A 28 -13.17 -26.83 -5.00
C ALA A 28 -12.79 -25.92 -6.19
N GLN A 29 -13.70 -25.70 -7.14
CA GLN A 29 -13.36 -25.01 -8.40
C GLN A 29 -14.04 -23.65 -8.60
N ASP A 30 -14.84 -23.17 -7.63
CA ASP A 30 -15.54 -21.87 -7.70
C ASP A 30 -14.99 -20.77 -6.76
N GLN A 31 -13.80 -20.95 -6.16
CA GLN A 31 -13.13 -19.91 -5.36
C GLN A 31 -11.91 -19.26 -6.03
N ALA A 32 -11.74 -19.46 -7.35
CA ALA A 32 -10.60 -18.90 -8.10
C ALA A 32 -10.89 -17.56 -8.79
N ALA A 33 -12.00 -16.88 -8.45
CA ALA A 33 -12.37 -15.60 -9.03
C ALA A 33 -12.02 -14.44 -8.07
N ASP A 34 -11.26 -13.46 -8.57
CA ASP A 34 -10.84 -12.19 -7.93
C ASP A 34 -9.65 -12.21 -6.94
N GLU A 35 -8.64 -13.07 -7.15
CA GLU A 35 -7.31 -12.78 -6.59
C GLU A 35 -6.50 -11.90 -7.54
N LYS A 36 -6.18 -10.66 -7.13
CA LYS A 36 -5.22 -9.80 -7.85
C LYS A 36 -3.86 -9.84 -7.18
N VAL A 37 -2.84 -10.28 -7.92
CA VAL A 37 -1.45 -10.32 -7.47
C VAL A 37 -0.67 -9.16 -8.10
N VAL A 38 -0.06 -8.32 -7.26
CA VAL A 38 0.84 -7.25 -7.69
C VAL A 38 2.22 -7.50 -7.10
N THR A 39 3.24 -7.46 -7.96
CA THR A 39 4.64 -7.62 -7.57
C THR A 39 5.33 -6.28 -7.76
N LEU A 40 5.88 -5.74 -6.67
CA LEU A 40 6.54 -4.45 -6.67
C LEU A 40 8.00 -4.57 -6.31
N LYS A 41 8.80 -3.73 -6.96
CA LYS A 41 10.16 -3.42 -6.53
C LYS A 41 10.12 -2.23 -5.59
N PRO A 42 10.99 -2.17 -4.58
CA PRO A 42 11.04 -1.02 -3.71
C PRO A 42 11.60 0.18 -4.47
N GLU A 43 11.12 1.36 -4.09
CA GLU A 43 11.86 2.59 -4.28
C GLU A 43 12.63 2.92 -3.01
N THR A 44 13.82 3.52 -3.16
CA THR A 44 14.62 3.96 -2.02
C THR A 44 14.30 5.42 -1.72
N VAL A 45 13.81 5.67 -0.50
CA VAL A 45 13.59 7.01 0.03
C VAL A 45 14.79 7.41 0.88
N LYS A 46 15.33 8.61 0.64
CA LYS A 46 16.42 9.14 1.45
C LYS A 46 15.93 9.34 2.89
N GLN A 47 16.52 8.59 3.82
CA GLN A 47 16.22 8.72 5.24
C GLN A 47 16.70 10.06 5.76
N ALA A 48 15.81 10.80 6.41
CA ALA A 48 16.10 12.16 6.89
C ALA A 48 17.07 12.13 8.07
N LYS A 49 17.12 11.04 8.86
CA LYS A 49 18.06 10.87 9.99
C LYS A 49 19.54 10.91 9.58
N PHE A 50 19.85 10.72 8.30
CA PHE A 50 21.22 10.83 7.76
C PHE A 50 21.56 12.21 7.20
N ILE A 51 20.62 13.16 7.25
CA ILE A 51 20.84 14.54 6.82
C ILE A 51 21.22 15.37 8.05
N ASP A 52 22.42 15.93 8.03
CA ASP A 52 22.82 16.97 8.99
C ASP A 52 22.31 18.33 8.51
N PHE A 53 21.06 18.64 8.84
CA PHE A 53 20.41 19.90 8.44
C PHE A 53 21.16 21.14 8.96
N GLY A 54 21.78 21.05 10.14
CA GLY A 54 22.55 22.16 10.70
C GLY A 54 23.77 22.48 9.87
N THR A 55 24.50 21.45 9.43
CA THR A 55 25.64 21.59 8.53
C THR A 55 25.23 22.04 7.13
N GLU A 56 24.19 21.44 6.52
CA GLU A 56 23.72 21.80 5.17
C GLU A 56 23.28 23.28 5.11
N LEU A 57 22.54 23.73 6.11
CA LEU A 57 22.02 25.10 6.17
C LEU A 57 23.04 26.08 6.76
N GLY A 58 24.05 25.60 7.50
CA GLY A 58 25.01 26.46 8.20
C GLY A 58 24.38 27.22 9.37
N VAL A 59 23.44 26.60 10.07
CA VAL A 59 22.74 27.17 11.24
C VAL A 59 22.88 26.24 12.44
N SER A 60 23.04 26.82 13.63
CA SER A 60 23.19 26.06 14.89
C SER A 60 21.96 26.27 15.76
N LEU A 61 20.82 25.74 15.31
CA LEU A 61 19.57 25.74 16.06
C LEU A 61 19.43 24.41 16.80
N GLY A 62 19.29 24.41 18.12
CA GLY A 62 19.14 23.16 18.89
C GLY A 62 17.96 22.31 18.41
N ALA A 63 16.90 22.95 17.91
CA ALA A 63 15.70 22.28 17.43
C ALA A 63 15.90 21.47 16.14
N ILE A 64 16.93 21.75 15.32
CA ILE A 64 17.14 21.01 14.06
C ILE A 64 18.11 19.84 14.20
N ASN A 65 18.77 19.70 15.35
CA ASN A 65 19.75 18.63 15.58
C ASN A 65 19.14 17.23 15.51
N ASP A 66 17.85 17.10 15.88
CA ASP A 66 17.09 15.85 15.85
C ASP A 66 16.00 15.83 14.76
N LEU A 67 15.97 16.83 13.88
CA LEU A 67 14.92 16.99 12.87
C LEU A 67 14.83 15.79 11.93
N GLY A 68 15.97 15.24 11.50
CA GLY A 68 15.98 14.05 10.64
C GLY A 68 15.33 12.83 11.28
N GLN A 69 15.54 12.63 12.59
CA GLN A 69 14.91 11.53 13.34
C GLN A 69 13.41 11.75 13.49
N LYS A 70 12.97 13.00 13.75
CA LYS A 70 11.55 13.35 13.82
C LYS A 70 10.82 13.13 12.50
N ILE A 71 11.43 13.52 11.38
CA ILE A 71 10.87 13.27 10.05
C ILE A 71 10.70 11.77 9.80
N ASP A 72 11.74 10.97 10.06
CA ASP A 72 11.65 9.52 9.84
C ASP A 72 10.67 8.85 10.80
N ALA A 73 10.57 9.31 12.05
CA ALA A 73 9.57 8.84 13.01
C ALA A 73 8.14 9.20 12.58
N ALA A 74 7.91 10.42 12.08
CA ALA A 74 6.61 10.85 11.57
C ALA A 74 6.20 10.09 10.30
N ARG A 75 7.17 9.78 9.42
CA ARG A 75 6.97 8.86 8.31
C ARG A 75 6.54 7.50 8.83
N LEU A 76 7.31 6.88 9.71
CA LEU A 76 7.00 5.54 10.24
C LEU A 76 5.63 5.51 10.95
N ALA A 77 5.28 6.52 11.73
CA ALA A 77 3.97 6.62 12.37
C ALA A 77 2.82 6.97 11.40
N ALA A 78 3.15 7.27 10.13
CA ALA A 78 2.25 7.81 9.14
C ALA A 78 1.44 9.02 9.67
N ASP A 79 2.13 9.95 10.34
CA ASP A 79 1.55 11.15 10.94
C ASP A 79 1.77 12.38 10.02
N PRO A 80 0.73 12.84 9.29
CA PRO A 80 0.86 14.00 8.41
C PRO A 80 1.06 15.32 9.18
N ILE A 81 0.59 15.42 10.43
CA ILE A 81 0.70 16.66 11.20
C ILE A 81 2.11 16.82 11.74
N GLU A 82 2.70 15.75 12.27
CA GLU A 82 4.09 15.79 12.76
C GLU A 82 5.08 16.02 11.60
N LEU A 83 4.81 15.45 10.41
CA LEU A 83 5.56 15.75 9.20
C LEU A 83 5.49 17.23 8.83
N LEU A 84 4.29 17.82 8.90
CA LEU A 84 4.09 19.22 8.57
C LEU A 84 4.75 20.16 9.59
N LEU A 85 4.69 19.84 10.89
CA LEU A 85 5.42 20.60 11.92
C LEU A 85 6.93 20.53 11.73
N SER A 86 7.45 19.36 11.33
CA SER A 86 8.86 19.20 10.95
C SER A 86 9.21 20.05 9.73
N ALA A 87 8.31 20.15 8.75
CA ALA A 87 8.48 20.98 7.57
C ALA A 87 8.51 22.48 7.92
N GLU A 88 7.67 22.96 8.83
CA GLU A 88 7.67 24.35 9.31
C GLU A 88 8.98 24.71 10.03
N LEU A 89 9.47 23.82 10.88
CA LEU A 89 10.76 23.99 11.55
C LEU A 89 11.91 24.07 10.52
N LEU A 90 11.88 23.19 9.51
CA LEU A 90 12.85 23.22 8.42
C LEU A 90 12.73 24.52 7.61
N SER A 91 11.53 24.98 7.30
CA SER A 91 11.27 26.21 6.55
C SER A 91 11.84 27.43 7.25
N ALA A 92 11.70 27.50 8.59
CA ALA A 92 12.30 28.54 9.40
C ALA A 92 13.84 28.51 9.34
N ALA A 93 14.44 27.32 9.37
CA ALA A 93 15.89 27.16 9.24
C ALA A 93 16.41 27.51 7.83
N GLU A 94 15.69 27.10 6.79
CA GLU A 94 15.98 27.47 5.39
C GLU A 94 15.88 28.99 5.19
N SER A 95 14.85 29.62 5.73
CA SER A 95 14.65 31.07 5.70
C SER A 95 15.75 31.83 6.44
N LEU A 96 16.17 31.35 7.62
CA LEU A 96 17.25 31.95 8.40
C LEU A 96 18.61 31.84 7.69
N SER A 97 18.88 30.70 7.05
CA SER A 97 20.14 30.46 6.35
C SER A 97 20.22 31.10 4.97
N GLY A 98 19.07 31.37 4.34
CA GLY A 98 18.98 31.72 2.92
C GLY A 98 19.35 30.55 1.98
N LYS A 99 19.37 29.32 2.49
CA LYS A 99 19.71 28.09 1.76
C LYS A 99 18.56 27.09 1.84
N GLN A 100 18.55 26.15 0.91
CA GLN A 100 17.66 24.98 0.94
C GLN A 100 18.45 23.74 1.35
N ALA A 101 17.85 22.89 2.16
CA ALA A 101 18.43 21.58 2.47
C ALA A 101 18.22 20.61 1.29
N SER A 102 18.92 19.47 1.31
CA SER A 102 18.77 18.44 0.28
C SER A 102 17.39 17.76 0.31
N LEU A 103 16.77 17.71 1.49
CA LEU A 103 15.33 17.47 1.67
C LEU A 103 14.71 18.79 2.10
N THR A 104 13.83 19.37 1.29
CA THR A 104 13.31 20.74 1.52
C THR A 104 12.04 20.74 2.36
N SER A 105 11.73 21.88 2.99
CA SER A 105 10.45 22.06 3.69
C SER A 105 9.25 21.87 2.76
N SER A 106 9.30 22.39 1.53
CA SER A 106 8.23 22.23 0.53
C SER A 106 7.97 20.76 0.18
N ALA A 107 9.03 19.95 0.04
CA ALA A 107 8.86 18.52 -0.25
C ALA A 107 8.19 17.78 0.91
N LEU A 108 8.53 18.13 2.17
CA LEU A 108 7.87 17.58 3.35
C LEU A 108 6.41 18.04 3.49
N GLN A 109 6.10 19.28 3.13
CA GLN A 109 4.72 19.78 3.09
C GLN A 109 3.87 19.01 2.07
N GLU A 110 4.41 18.76 0.87
CA GLU A 110 3.74 17.96 -0.16
C GLU A 110 3.51 16.50 0.29
N GLU A 111 4.52 15.90 0.93
CA GLU A 111 4.43 14.55 1.51
C GLU A 111 3.34 14.48 2.59
N ALA A 112 3.32 15.45 3.52
CA ALA A 112 2.32 15.54 4.58
C ALA A 112 0.89 15.71 4.04
N VAL A 113 0.71 16.56 3.03
CA VAL A 113 -0.60 16.77 2.39
C VAL A 113 -1.08 15.49 1.71
N THR A 114 -0.20 14.85 0.92
CA THR A 114 -0.52 13.58 0.26
C THR A 114 -0.95 12.53 1.27
N LEU A 115 -0.24 12.44 2.39
CA LEU A 115 -0.58 11.48 3.45
C LEU A 115 -1.92 11.79 4.11
N ALA A 116 -2.22 13.06 4.41
CA ALA A 116 -3.51 13.47 4.95
C ALA A 116 -4.67 13.18 3.99
N GLU A 117 -4.47 13.42 2.68
CA GLU A 117 -5.44 13.13 1.64
C GLU A 117 -5.68 11.62 1.50
N ASN A 118 -4.62 10.81 1.50
CA ASN A 118 -4.72 9.35 1.45
C ASN A 118 -5.50 8.78 2.63
N ARG A 119 -5.36 9.38 3.83
CA ARG A 119 -6.12 9.00 5.03
C ARG A 119 -7.60 9.40 4.96
N GLY A 120 -7.96 10.32 4.06
CA GLY A 120 -9.32 10.78 3.85
C GLY A 120 -9.97 11.44 5.08
N ASN A 121 -9.21 11.75 6.12
CA ASN A 121 -9.74 12.30 7.36
C ASN A 121 -9.89 13.83 7.21
N PRO A 122 -11.12 14.37 7.12
CA PRO A 122 -11.34 15.79 6.88
C PRO A 122 -10.77 16.67 7.99
N THR A 123 -10.68 16.17 9.23
CA THR A 123 -10.08 16.91 10.34
C THR A 123 -8.57 17.04 10.18
N GLU A 124 -7.88 15.98 9.76
CA GLU A 124 -6.43 16.01 9.48
C GLU A 124 -6.14 16.93 8.29
N ILE A 125 -6.88 16.80 7.19
CA ILE A 125 -6.73 17.66 6.00
C ILE A 125 -7.01 19.13 6.34
N ALA A 126 -8.06 19.42 7.11
CA ALA A 126 -8.36 20.79 7.55
C ALA A 126 -7.29 21.36 8.49
N THR A 127 -6.66 20.51 9.29
CA THR A 127 -5.55 20.91 10.18
C THR A 127 -4.31 21.23 9.35
N ALA A 128 -3.95 20.39 8.39
CA ALA A 128 -2.86 20.64 7.45
C ALA A 128 -3.08 21.96 6.68
N ALA A 129 -4.30 22.19 6.18
CA ALA A 129 -4.67 23.43 5.52
C ALA A 129 -4.44 24.69 6.39
N LYS A 130 -4.79 24.61 7.68
CA LYS A 130 -4.61 25.72 8.62
C LYS A 130 -3.14 26.00 8.93
N LEU A 131 -2.33 24.95 9.03
CA LEU A 131 -0.90 25.06 9.28
C LEU A 131 -0.16 25.68 8.08
N LEU A 132 -0.52 25.26 6.85
CA LEU A 132 0.08 25.80 5.63
C LEU A 132 -0.32 27.26 5.35
N GLY A 133 -1.59 27.61 5.58
CA GLY A 133 -2.11 28.96 5.34
C GLY A 133 -2.02 29.43 3.87
N GLY A 134 -2.38 30.68 3.62
CA GLY A 134 -2.34 31.31 2.29
C GLY A 134 -3.13 30.56 1.21
N ASP A 135 -2.74 30.76 -0.05
CA ASP A 135 -3.41 30.16 -1.20
C ASP A 135 -3.36 28.62 -1.19
N LEU A 136 -2.28 28.03 -0.69
CA LEU A 136 -2.14 26.58 -0.59
C LEU A 136 -3.08 26.02 0.48
N GLY A 137 -3.07 26.60 1.68
CA GLY A 137 -4.00 26.26 2.75
C GLY A 137 -5.46 26.37 2.31
N ASP A 138 -5.82 27.42 1.57
CA ASP A 138 -7.18 27.58 1.02
C ASP A 138 -7.56 26.49 0.01
N LYS A 139 -6.61 26.03 -0.83
CA LYS A 139 -6.82 24.90 -1.73
C LYS A 139 -7.04 23.60 -0.96
N ILE A 140 -6.19 23.30 0.02
CA ILE A 140 -6.30 22.08 0.85
C ILE A 140 -7.58 22.12 1.71
N MET A 141 -8.00 23.29 2.19
CA MET A 141 -9.26 23.44 2.92
C MET A 141 -10.48 23.08 2.06
N LYS A 142 -10.45 23.32 0.74
CA LYS A 142 -11.50 22.86 -0.18
C LYS A 142 -11.53 21.34 -0.29
N VAL A 143 -10.35 20.70 -0.32
CA VAL A 143 -10.23 19.23 -0.28
C VAL A 143 -10.81 18.68 1.03
N ALA A 144 -10.49 19.29 2.17
CA ALA A 144 -11.05 18.89 3.47
C ALA A 144 -12.59 18.93 3.50
N LYS A 145 -13.20 19.99 2.94
CA LYS A 145 -14.66 20.11 2.82
C LYS A 145 -15.25 19.03 1.92
N ALA A 146 -14.64 18.80 0.76
CA ALA A 146 -15.08 17.75 -0.15
C ALA A 146 -14.95 16.35 0.47
N ALA A 147 -13.90 16.10 1.25
CA ALA A 147 -13.73 14.85 2.00
C ALA A 147 -14.82 14.69 3.07
N ALA A 148 -15.16 15.76 3.80
CA ALA A 148 -16.24 15.74 4.80
C ALA A 148 -17.62 15.47 4.17
N GLU A 149 -17.88 15.99 2.97
CA GLU A 149 -19.14 15.76 2.24
C GLU A 149 -19.23 14.33 1.67
N LYS A 150 -18.09 13.72 1.35
CA LYS A 150 -17.99 12.37 0.78
C LYS A 150 -17.80 11.27 1.81
N MET A 151 -17.73 11.60 3.11
CA MET A 151 -17.67 10.58 4.15
C MET A 151 -18.87 9.65 3.98
N PRO A 152 -18.64 8.35 3.69
CA PRO A 152 -19.72 7.44 3.40
C PRO A 152 -20.68 7.42 4.59
N LYS A 153 -21.98 7.52 4.29
CA LYS A 153 -22.98 7.21 5.29
C LYS A 153 -22.90 5.71 5.53
N GLU A 154 -23.11 5.29 6.77
CA GLU A 154 -23.05 3.89 7.19
C GLU A 154 -23.86 3.02 6.20
N GLY A 155 -23.18 2.15 5.43
CA GLY A 155 -23.81 1.22 4.48
C GLY A 155 -23.58 1.45 2.98
N ASP A 156 -22.89 2.51 2.54
CA ASP A 156 -22.54 2.67 1.12
C ASP A 156 -21.35 1.78 0.73
N ALA A 157 -21.57 0.83 -0.20
CA ALA A 157 -20.53 -0.04 -0.73
C ALA A 157 -19.51 0.78 -1.55
N THR A 158 -18.25 0.79 -1.13
CA THR A 158 -17.18 1.52 -1.80
C THR A 158 -16.55 0.67 -2.91
N LYS A 159 -15.86 1.30 -3.88
CA LYS A 159 -15.23 0.65 -5.05
C LYS A 159 -13.84 0.09 -4.74
N ASP A 160 -13.66 -0.46 -3.54
CA ASP A 160 -12.33 -0.65 -2.98
C ASP A 160 -12.16 -2.08 -2.46
N LEU A 161 -10.97 -2.39 -1.96
CA LEU A 161 -10.72 -3.69 -1.35
C LEU A 161 -11.48 -3.77 -0.02
N ASP A 162 -12.43 -4.70 0.01
CA ASP A 162 -13.23 -5.09 1.16
C ASP A 162 -13.10 -6.62 1.31
N GLY A 163 -12.11 -7.02 2.10
CA GLY A 163 -11.67 -8.40 2.19
C GLY A 163 -10.22 -8.53 2.64
N ASP A 164 -9.52 -9.52 2.10
CA ASP A 164 -8.22 -9.93 2.61
C ASP A 164 -7.06 -9.36 1.77
N LEU A 165 -6.17 -8.64 2.46
CA LEU A 165 -4.88 -8.20 1.97
C LEU A 165 -3.80 -9.19 2.41
N TYR A 166 -3.21 -9.88 1.45
CA TYR A 166 -2.07 -10.77 1.64
C TYR A 166 -0.78 -10.03 1.33
N ILE A 167 0.17 -10.05 2.26
CA ILE A 167 1.49 -9.45 2.07
C ILE A 167 2.50 -10.59 1.94
N ASP A 168 3.14 -10.72 0.77
CA ASP A 168 4.21 -11.68 0.50
C ASP A 168 5.55 -10.93 0.61
N ASN A 169 6.12 -10.87 1.82
CA ASN A 169 7.38 -10.17 2.07
C ASN A 169 8.56 -11.06 1.72
N ARG A 170 9.26 -10.72 0.63
CA ARG A 170 10.44 -11.47 0.15
C ARG A 170 11.75 -10.78 0.49
N SER A 171 11.74 -9.73 1.31
CA SER A 171 12.96 -9.17 1.88
C SER A 171 13.60 -10.20 2.83
N ASN A 172 14.94 -10.24 2.89
CA ASN A 172 15.64 -11.32 3.56
C ASN A 172 15.71 -11.18 5.09
N HIS A 173 15.63 -9.95 5.59
CA HIS A 173 15.86 -9.68 7.02
C HIS A 173 15.00 -8.55 7.57
N ASP A 174 14.31 -7.83 6.70
CA ASP A 174 13.65 -6.60 7.10
C ASP A 174 12.18 -6.85 7.32
N GLU A 175 11.74 -6.61 8.56
CA GLU A 175 10.33 -6.39 8.81
C GLU A 175 9.86 -5.21 7.96
N VAL A 176 8.68 -5.37 7.37
CA VAL A 176 8.00 -4.29 6.67
C VAL A 176 6.77 -3.89 7.45
N HIS A 177 6.62 -2.61 7.72
CA HIS A 177 5.39 -2.01 8.22
C HIS A 177 4.43 -1.82 7.05
N VAL A 178 3.18 -2.24 7.24
CA VAL A 178 2.15 -2.25 6.21
C VAL A 178 1.13 -1.16 6.52
N TYR A 179 0.85 -0.33 5.54
CA TYR A 179 -0.06 0.81 5.63
C TYR A 179 -1.18 0.68 4.60
N VAL A 180 -2.38 1.00 5.04
CA VAL A 180 -3.56 1.11 4.19
C VAL A 180 -4.14 2.51 4.36
N ASN A 181 -4.31 3.22 3.25
CA ASN A 181 -4.79 4.60 3.23
C ASN A 181 -4.01 5.48 4.22
N GLY A 182 -2.68 5.33 4.25
CA GLY A 182 -1.80 6.09 5.15
C GLY A 182 -1.95 5.77 6.64
N ARG A 183 -2.51 4.62 7.01
CA ARG A 183 -2.57 4.12 8.39
C ARG A 183 -1.88 2.79 8.51
N GLU A 184 -1.00 2.65 9.49
CA GLU A 184 -0.37 1.36 9.77
C GLU A 184 -1.41 0.34 10.25
N ILE A 185 -1.38 -0.86 9.68
CA ILE A 185 -2.27 -1.98 10.04
C ILE A 185 -1.52 -3.17 10.66
N GLY A 186 -0.19 -3.15 10.62
CA GLY A 186 0.69 -4.15 11.21
C GLY A 186 2.03 -4.23 10.48
N HIS A 187 2.81 -5.26 10.81
CA HIS A 187 4.09 -5.55 10.16
C HIS A 187 4.16 -7.00 9.71
N VAL A 188 5.09 -7.29 8.79
CA VAL A 188 5.38 -8.63 8.29
C VAL A 188 6.87 -8.85 8.29
N GLU A 189 7.31 -9.87 9.01
CA GLU A 189 8.72 -10.27 9.09
C GLU A 189 9.31 -10.62 7.72
N GLY A 190 10.63 -10.54 7.60
CA GLY A 190 11.35 -10.99 6.41
C GLY A 190 11.01 -12.45 6.04
N HIS A 191 10.90 -12.74 4.76
CA HIS A 191 10.51 -14.05 4.22
C HIS A 191 9.18 -14.62 4.73
N SER A 192 8.31 -13.78 5.28
CA SER A 192 7.04 -14.20 5.85
C SER A 192 5.86 -13.70 5.03
N VAL A 193 4.70 -14.32 5.27
CA VAL A 193 3.42 -13.89 4.69
C VAL A 193 2.53 -13.38 5.81
N GLY A 194 2.00 -12.17 5.63
CA GLY A 194 0.97 -11.59 6.49
C GLY A 194 -0.40 -11.62 5.81
N THR A 195 -1.46 -11.65 6.61
CA THR A 195 -2.83 -11.47 6.11
C THR A 195 -3.57 -10.50 7.00
N PHE A 196 -4.17 -9.48 6.38
CA PHE A 196 -4.91 -8.44 7.06
C PHE A 196 -6.30 -8.33 6.45
N HIS A 197 -7.32 -8.28 7.30
CA HIS A 197 -8.67 -7.96 6.83
C HIS A 197 -8.83 -6.45 6.79
N VAL A 198 -9.18 -5.91 5.62
CA VAL A 198 -9.24 -4.47 5.38
C VAL A 198 -10.56 -4.10 4.73
N HIS A 199 -11.06 -2.91 5.07
CA HIS A 199 -12.26 -2.34 4.50
C HIS A 199 -11.92 -1.02 3.82
N SER A 200 -12.48 -0.81 2.64
CA SER A 200 -12.33 0.41 1.86
C SER A 200 -10.85 0.78 1.58
N ALA A 201 -10.02 -0.22 1.29
CA ALA A 201 -8.60 -0.01 1.01
C ALA A 201 -8.39 0.45 -0.44
N HIS A 202 -7.69 1.57 -0.62
CA HIS A 202 -7.39 2.19 -1.91
C HIS A 202 -5.90 2.40 -2.16
N TYR A 203 -5.17 2.81 -1.11
CA TYR A 203 -3.75 3.04 -1.17
C TYR A 203 -3.06 2.03 -0.28
N LEU A 204 -2.16 1.24 -0.87
CA LEU A 204 -1.33 0.29 -0.16
C LEU A 204 0.08 0.81 -0.13
N GLU A 205 0.72 0.67 1.03
CA GLU A 205 2.12 1.00 1.17
C GLU A 205 2.79 0.02 2.15
N ALA A 206 4.03 -0.34 1.88
CA ALA A 206 4.88 -1.04 2.82
C ALA A 206 6.22 -0.30 2.94
N ARG A 207 6.80 -0.28 4.14
CA ARG A 207 8.06 0.41 4.42
C ARG A 207 8.94 -0.43 5.34
N ASP A 208 10.24 -0.43 5.11
CA ASP A 208 11.20 -0.94 6.08
C ASP A 208 11.93 0.19 6.83
N HIS A 209 12.80 -0.22 7.75
CA HIS A 209 13.61 0.71 8.55
C HIS A 209 14.85 1.24 7.83
N GLU A 210 15.15 0.74 6.61
CA GLU A 210 16.26 1.17 5.74
C GLU A 210 15.84 2.25 4.74
N GLY A 211 14.53 2.52 4.63
CA GLY A 211 13.97 3.54 3.74
C GLY A 211 13.53 2.98 2.40
N HIS A 212 13.37 1.67 2.27
CA HIS A 212 12.69 1.08 1.12
C HIS A 212 11.18 1.23 1.28
N ARG A 213 10.52 1.58 0.17
CA ARG A 213 9.09 1.77 0.09
C ARG A 213 8.52 0.98 -1.08
N TRP A 214 7.42 0.29 -0.84
CA TRP A 214 6.58 -0.32 -1.87
C TRP A 214 5.22 0.36 -1.80
N ASN A 215 4.63 0.76 -2.91
CA ASN A 215 3.28 1.33 -2.89
C ASN A 215 2.48 0.95 -4.13
N ASP A 216 1.19 0.77 -3.95
CA ASP A 216 0.26 0.49 -5.03
C ASP A 216 -1.08 1.19 -4.80
N HIS A 217 -1.81 1.39 -5.89
CA HIS A 217 -3.17 1.92 -5.86
C HIS A 217 -4.16 0.86 -6.31
N ILE A 218 -5.07 0.50 -5.42
CA ILE A 218 -6.16 -0.43 -5.68
C ILE A 218 -7.17 0.26 -6.57
N VAL A 219 -7.41 -0.33 -7.74
CA VAL A 219 -8.41 0.15 -8.70
C VAL A 219 -9.48 -0.91 -8.85
N GLY A 220 -10.72 -0.53 -8.54
CA GLY A 220 -11.89 -1.40 -8.63
C GLY A 220 -12.17 -2.18 -7.34
N HIS A 221 -13.35 -2.77 -7.28
CA HIS A 221 -13.76 -3.59 -6.15
C HIS A 221 -13.06 -4.95 -6.20
N GLN A 222 -12.45 -5.35 -5.10
CA GLN A 222 -11.73 -6.61 -4.96
C GLN A 222 -12.02 -7.17 -3.57
N HIS A 223 -12.03 -8.50 -3.45
CA HIS A 223 -12.15 -9.19 -2.16
C HIS A 223 -10.83 -9.79 -1.70
N ARG A 224 -9.85 -9.90 -2.61
CA ARG A 224 -8.55 -10.46 -2.30
C ARG A 224 -7.44 -9.79 -3.08
N TRP A 225 -6.43 -9.30 -2.37
CA TRP A 225 -5.28 -8.65 -2.96
C TRP A 225 -3.99 -9.24 -2.42
N VAL A 226 -3.06 -9.60 -3.31
CA VAL A 226 -1.74 -10.10 -2.93
C VAL A 226 -0.71 -9.03 -3.29
N PHE A 227 -0.13 -8.44 -2.25
CA PHE A 227 0.89 -7.43 -2.33
C PHE A 227 2.26 -8.08 -2.09
N ARG A 228 2.97 -8.39 -3.19
CA ARG A 228 4.26 -9.07 -3.17
C ARG A 228 5.41 -8.06 -3.25
N LEU A 229 6.27 -8.11 -2.25
CA LEU A 229 7.37 -7.17 -2.05
C LEU A 229 8.68 -7.85 -2.45
N ASP A 230 9.20 -7.52 -3.63
CA ASP A 230 10.51 -8.02 -4.05
C ASP A 230 11.62 -7.34 -3.23
N PRO A 231 12.74 -8.03 -2.96
CA PRO A 231 13.84 -7.47 -2.19
C PRO A 231 14.52 -6.29 -2.92
N PRO A 232 15.05 -5.30 -2.18
CA PRO A 232 15.72 -4.12 -2.74
C PRO A 232 17.03 -4.45 -3.46
N HIS A 233 17.69 -5.54 -3.09
CA HIS A 233 18.94 -5.97 -3.69
C HIS A 233 18.86 -7.44 -4.11
N PRO A 234 19.19 -7.77 -5.38
CA PRO A 234 19.30 -9.16 -5.79
C PRO A 234 20.43 -9.82 -4.98
N HIS A 235 20.14 -10.98 -4.39
CA HIS A 235 21.10 -11.68 -3.55
C HIS A 235 22.39 -11.99 -4.32
N HIS A 236 23.52 -11.56 -3.76
CA HIS A 236 24.81 -12.20 -3.96
C HIS A 236 25.12 -13.07 -2.74
N PHE A 237 24.24 -14.01 -2.40
CA PHE A 237 24.62 -15.10 -1.51
C PHE A 237 24.74 -16.39 -2.33
N PRO A 238 25.95 -16.95 -2.47
CA PRO A 238 26.13 -18.29 -2.96
C PRO A 238 25.73 -19.22 -1.80
N TRP A 239 24.60 -19.89 -1.92
CA TRP A 239 24.32 -21.11 -1.15
C TRP A 239 25.36 -22.18 -1.51
#